data_AF-A0A370KPZ2-F1
#
_entry.id   AF-A0A370KPZ2-F1
#
_cell.length_a   1.000
_cell.length_b   1.000
_cell.length_c   1.000
_cell.angle_alpha   90.00
_cell.angle_beta   90.00
_cell.angle_gamma   90.00
#
_symmetry.space_group_name_H-M   'P 1'
#
loop_
_entity.id
_entity.type
_entity.pdbx_description
1 polymer ?
#
loop_
_entity_poly.entity_id
_entity_poly.type
_entity_poly.pdbx_seq_one_letter_code
_entity_poly.pdbx_strand_id
1 'polypeptide(L)'
;MTTDVVTIYEDAGFGGRSKALAPGGYRFFTPDDFNDVVSSIRIPTGLGAQLFEHADDGGGYGISIDLLEDCPDLSVYGFNDKISYVNVFSIADRPGFVWARSRMENGQFIPGHWERQRANGALPDNSTAVVSPPYAPHPSTAATVMQVDGAQTIITFLGGQNGSDAAMWDHAVADQMGIIGSDFRGPEEIGSAAFERASNNIAIPDNLNFWYPQKQPRDHRSVVYFKRTLVGKVDSVHIADINGTYEDHDVNIDVIPNEKYQYLITDGHPREYTDIMSAQWNLSLHQLGKPNCDDSESVAEAALVEAEIQPDGDVHSGTAQTLNDLILSRGPQDICIYGVWIYDKGHCCHSEIHPAEQIWWRDDVSANQRKYTLNVFCDASKRFWWRDQMDDGTKLKPWGAPPIAGTFAIAFEAELGKPAVTFEVSNINDYNVAVIPNGNQVYNLVYQNNVLVSFIPHNDAFTVTYENVGLTRDNKVRGFLVIQTTVGTVTQTTTRLVIPNSNPQLAPIVADIPPGTDVNTIDQRFEREAFKKVEGRYMFSVMQTNPLPHLVHGVWNSDFLRHRLHVTPTP
;
A
#
# COMPACT_ATOMS: atom_id res chain seq x y z
N MET A 1 -2.92 29.76 -17.90
CA MET A 1 -1.69 30.32 -17.31
C MET A 1 -0.96 29.14 -16.72
N THR A 2 0.27 28.85 -17.16
CA THR A 2 1.12 27.87 -16.48
C THR A 2 1.40 28.42 -15.09
N THR A 3 1.06 27.67 -14.05
CA THR A 3 1.46 28.01 -12.68
C THR A 3 2.97 27.83 -12.60
N ASP A 4 3.71 28.89 -12.31
CA ASP A 4 5.15 28.80 -12.08
C ASP A 4 5.41 27.91 -10.86
N VAL A 5 6.40 27.02 -10.96
CA VAL A 5 6.74 26.03 -9.94
C VAL A 5 8.24 26.01 -9.71
N VAL A 6 8.66 25.83 -8.46
CA VAL A 6 10.05 25.51 -8.11
C VAL A 6 10.33 24.06 -8.48
N THR A 7 11.51 23.74 -9.00
CA THR A 7 11.87 22.34 -9.32
C THR A 7 13.11 21.94 -8.55
N ILE A 8 13.02 20.90 -7.73
CA ILE A 8 14.16 20.28 -7.04
C ILE A 8 14.67 19.07 -7.82
N TYR A 9 15.96 18.77 -7.67
CA TYR A 9 16.67 17.73 -8.42
C TYR A 9 17.53 16.87 -7.50
N GLU A 10 17.56 15.58 -7.79
CA GLU A 10 18.32 14.56 -7.04
C GLU A 10 19.82 14.79 -7.15
N ASP A 11 20.30 15.12 -8.35
CA ASP A 11 21.72 15.35 -8.59
C ASP A 11 22.05 16.85 -8.72
N ALA A 12 23.32 17.20 -8.51
CA ALA A 12 23.85 18.50 -8.88
C ALA A 12 23.76 18.74 -10.41
N GLY A 13 23.82 20.01 -10.81
CA GLY A 13 23.72 20.44 -12.21
C GLY A 13 22.30 20.33 -12.79
N PHE A 14 21.28 20.25 -11.95
CA PHE A 14 19.88 19.99 -12.35
C PHE A 14 19.70 18.62 -13.02
N GLY A 15 20.44 17.62 -12.54
CA GLY A 15 20.40 16.23 -13.01
C GLY A 15 19.50 15.32 -12.18
N GLY A 16 19.48 14.03 -12.54
CA GLY A 16 18.75 13.01 -11.79
C GLY A 16 17.22 13.14 -11.88
N ARG A 17 16.52 12.53 -10.92
CA ARG A 17 15.07 12.73 -10.77
C ARG A 17 14.78 14.19 -10.43
N SER A 18 13.58 14.66 -10.78
CA SER A 18 13.12 16.01 -10.42
C SER A 18 11.70 16.03 -9.86
N LYS A 19 11.38 17.01 -9.02
CA LYS A 19 10.03 17.23 -8.48
C LYS A 19 9.65 18.71 -8.54
N ALA A 20 8.48 18.99 -9.13
CA ALA A 20 7.91 20.33 -9.24
C ALA A 20 7.05 20.65 -7.99
N LEU A 21 7.27 21.83 -7.41
CA LEU A 21 6.67 22.32 -6.18
C LEU A 21 6.01 23.67 -6.45
N ALA A 22 4.68 23.72 -6.35
CA ALA A 22 3.92 24.97 -6.36
C ALA A 22 4.15 25.76 -5.05
N PRO A 23 3.63 27.00 -4.89
CA PRO A 23 3.65 27.67 -3.60
C PRO A 23 2.99 26.83 -2.50
N GLY A 24 3.69 26.59 -1.39
CA GLY A 24 3.27 25.69 -0.32
C GLY A 24 4.45 25.11 0.49
N GLY A 25 4.11 24.40 1.57
CA GLY A 25 5.08 23.67 2.39
C GLY A 25 5.08 22.17 2.03
N TYR A 26 6.26 21.60 1.83
CA TYR A 26 6.47 20.23 1.39
C TYR A 26 7.41 19.51 2.35
N ARG A 27 6.90 18.49 3.03
CA ARG A 27 7.69 17.57 3.84
C ARG A 27 7.99 16.31 3.02
N PHE A 28 9.21 15.82 3.14
CA PHE A 28 9.65 14.57 2.54
C PHE A 28 9.89 13.53 3.63
N PHE A 29 9.61 12.27 3.33
CA PHE A 29 9.69 11.15 4.27
C PHE A 29 10.62 10.02 3.81
N THR A 30 10.82 9.87 2.49
CA THR A 30 11.60 8.78 1.91
C THR A 30 12.48 9.27 0.76
N PRO A 31 13.53 8.53 0.38
CA PRO A 31 14.31 8.88 -0.81
C PRO A 31 13.46 8.97 -2.10
N ASP A 32 12.31 8.29 -2.15
CA ASP A 32 11.39 8.32 -3.29
C ASP A 32 10.65 9.65 -3.41
N ASP A 33 10.36 10.31 -2.29
CA ASP A 33 9.67 11.61 -2.27
C ASP A 33 10.61 12.83 -2.13
N PHE A 34 11.92 12.59 -2.25
CA PHE A 34 13.06 13.53 -2.17
C PHE A 34 13.62 13.81 -0.77
N ASN A 35 13.33 12.98 0.24
CA ASN A 35 13.97 13.13 1.54
C ASN A 35 15.47 12.79 1.45
N ASP A 36 16.33 13.71 1.89
CA ASP A 36 17.78 13.52 2.01
C ASP A 36 18.47 13.11 0.70
N VAL A 37 17.95 13.56 -0.44
CA VAL A 37 18.55 13.30 -1.77
C VAL A 37 18.58 14.53 -2.70
N VAL A 38 18.11 15.70 -2.25
CA VAL A 38 18.10 16.90 -3.09
C VAL A 38 19.50 17.52 -3.16
N SER A 39 20.01 17.71 -4.39
CA SER A 39 21.34 18.26 -4.63
C SER A 39 21.36 19.51 -5.51
N SER A 40 20.27 19.84 -6.22
CA SER A 40 20.13 21.13 -6.90
C SER A 40 18.66 21.59 -7.03
N ILE A 41 18.45 22.87 -7.36
CA ILE A 41 17.11 23.50 -7.39
C ILE A 41 17.01 24.63 -8.41
N ARG A 42 15.90 24.69 -9.14
CA ARG A 42 15.52 25.81 -10.03
C ARG A 42 14.38 26.61 -9.45
N ILE A 43 14.51 27.93 -9.46
CA ILE A 43 13.55 28.88 -8.89
C ILE A 43 13.20 29.91 -9.96
N PRO A 44 12.00 29.82 -10.56
CA PRO A 44 11.53 30.82 -11.51
C PRO A 44 11.47 32.22 -10.90
N THR A 45 11.66 33.24 -11.74
CA THR A 45 11.53 34.64 -11.32
C THR A 45 10.16 34.89 -10.68
N GLY A 46 10.15 35.49 -9.49
CA GLY A 46 8.91 35.79 -8.76
C GLY A 46 8.57 34.77 -7.66
N LEU A 47 9.29 33.65 -7.59
CA LEU A 47 9.21 32.69 -6.49
C LEU A 47 10.47 32.71 -5.63
N GLY A 48 10.33 32.21 -4.41
CA GLY A 48 11.44 31.89 -3.51
C GLY A 48 11.19 30.53 -2.85
N ALA A 49 12.27 29.89 -2.41
CA ALA A 49 12.21 28.64 -1.67
C ALA A 49 13.06 28.73 -0.40
N GLN A 50 12.51 28.29 0.72
CA GLN A 50 13.25 28.07 1.95
C GLN A 50 13.43 26.56 2.17
N LEU A 51 14.68 26.12 2.23
CA LEU A 51 15.07 24.72 2.38
C LEU A 51 15.50 24.47 3.82
N PHE A 52 15.15 23.33 4.40
CA PHE A 52 15.52 22.94 5.77
C PHE A 52 16.13 21.55 5.80
N GLU A 53 17.12 21.39 6.70
CA GLU A 53 17.84 20.13 6.92
C GLU A 53 16.95 19.04 7.51
N HIS A 54 15.95 19.41 8.31
CA HIS A 54 15.06 18.44 8.93
C HIS A 54 13.60 18.90 8.88
N ALA A 55 12.67 17.97 9.09
CA ALA A 55 11.24 18.23 9.10
C ALA A 55 10.53 17.51 10.25
N ASP A 56 9.58 18.21 10.88
CA ASP A 56 8.64 17.64 11.83
C ASP A 56 7.21 18.11 11.49
N ASP A 57 6.25 17.91 12.40
CA ASP A 57 4.85 18.28 12.18
C ASP A 57 4.61 19.79 12.20
N GLY A 58 5.53 20.57 12.75
CA GLY A 58 5.51 22.03 12.74
C GLY A 58 6.14 22.64 11.49
N GLY A 59 6.87 21.85 10.69
CA GLY A 59 7.54 22.28 9.47
C GLY A 59 9.03 21.98 9.47
N GLY A 60 9.81 22.79 8.78
CA GLY A 60 11.27 22.64 8.72
C GLY A 60 11.98 23.09 10.01
N TYR A 61 12.97 22.32 10.46
CA TYR A 61 13.87 22.67 11.57
C TYR A 61 15.33 22.33 11.21
N GLY A 62 16.27 22.49 12.15
CA GLY A 62 17.70 22.36 11.85
C GLY A 62 18.23 23.61 11.13
N ILE A 63 19.27 23.47 10.32
CA ILE A 63 19.74 24.61 9.50
C ILE A 63 18.76 24.87 8.35
N SER A 64 18.66 26.13 7.90
CA SER A 64 17.87 26.51 6.73
C SER A 64 18.62 27.46 5.80
N ILE A 65 18.15 27.57 4.57
CA ILE A 65 18.62 28.54 3.59
C ILE A 65 17.45 29.01 2.73
N ASP A 66 17.41 30.30 2.38
CA ASP A 66 16.47 30.84 1.43
C ASP A 66 17.14 31.25 0.11
N LEU A 67 16.59 30.72 -0.98
CA LEU A 67 17.05 30.89 -2.35
C LEU A 67 15.96 31.59 -3.16
N LEU A 68 16.35 32.58 -3.96
CA LEU A 68 15.47 33.35 -4.85
C LEU A 68 15.87 33.16 -6.33
N GLU A 69 16.79 32.23 -6.55
CA GLU A 69 17.48 32.00 -7.80
C GLU A 69 17.88 30.52 -7.92
N ASP A 70 18.14 30.07 -9.15
CA ASP A 70 18.65 28.73 -9.41
C ASP A 70 19.96 28.46 -8.63
N CYS A 71 20.05 27.29 -8.01
CA CYS A 71 21.25 26.80 -7.37
C CYS A 71 21.63 25.44 -7.98
N PRO A 72 22.65 25.39 -8.86
CA PRO A 72 23.05 24.16 -9.53
C PRO A 72 23.74 23.17 -8.61
N ASP A 73 24.20 23.56 -7.43
CA ASP A 73 24.91 22.67 -6.51
C ASP A 73 24.70 23.13 -5.07
N LEU A 74 23.89 22.39 -4.31
CA LEU A 74 23.57 22.72 -2.92
C LEU A 74 24.71 22.38 -1.95
N SER A 75 25.76 21.69 -2.39
CA SER A 75 26.94 21.42 -1.56
C SER A 75 27.68 22.71 -1.18
N VAL A 76 27.55 23.78 -1.98
CA VAL A 76 28.13 25.11 -1.68
C VAL A 76 27.56 25.72 -0.38
N TYR A 77 26.40 25.23 0.05
CA TYR A 77 25.74 25.60 1.30
C TYR A 77 25.69 24.45 2.32
N GLY A 78 26.31 23.30 2.02
CA GLY A 78 26.30 22.12 2.89
C GLY A 78 24.94 21.40 2.97
N PHE A 79 24.10 21.53 1.94
CA PHE A 79 22.73 20.99 1.88
C PHE A 79 22.56 19.77 0.96
N ASN A 80 23.64 19.30 0.31
CA ASN A 80 23.60 18.11 -0.53
C ASN A 80 23.09 16.90 0.25
N ASP A 81 22.04 16.24 -0.24
CA ASP A 81 21.45 15.03 0.37
C ASP A 81 20.97 15.23 1.82
N LYS A 82 20.46 16.41 2.15
CA LYS A 82 20.00 16.74 3.51
C LYS A 82 18.63 17.36 3.62
N ILE A 83 17.94 17.61 2.51
CA ILE A 83 16.70 18.38 2.56
C ILE A 83 15.54 17.45 2.92
N SER A 84 14.88 17.74 4.04
CA SER A 84 13.63 17.05 4.42
C SER A 84 12.40 17.95 4.32
N TYR A 85 12.56 19.27 4.17
CA TYR A 85 11.44 20.21 4.02
C TYR A 85 11.76 21.38 3.10
N VAL A 86 10.78 21.74 2.27
CA VAL A 86 10.84 22.90 1.36
C VAL A 86 9.57 23.74 1.53
N ASN A 87 9.73 25.04 1.76
CA ASN A 87 8.64 26.01 1.71
C ASN A 87 8.81 26.92 0.49
N VAL A 88 7.92 26.77 -0.48
CA VAL A 88 7.86 27.61 -1.69
C VAL A 88 6.88 28.74 -1.47
N PHE A 89 7.28 29.97 -1.78
CA PHE A 89 6.44 31.14 -1.63
C PHE A 89 6.58 32.11 -2.81
N SER A 90 5.51 32.84 -3.10
CA SER A 90 5.55 33.90 -4.08
C SER A 90 6.19 35.16 -3.49
N ILE A 91 7.19 35.69 -4.18
CA ILE A 91 7.82 36.98 -3.89
C ILE A 91 6.95 38.12 -4.45
N ALA A 92 6.23 37.86 -5.57
CA ALA A 92 5.46 38.85 -6.29
C ALA A 92 4.08 39.16 -5.65
N ASP A 93 3.48 38.21 -4.92
CA ASP A 93 2.07 38.30 -4.51
C ASP A 93 1.82 39.10 -3.21
N ARG A 94 2.80 39.87 -2.74
CA ARG A 94 2.64 40.73 -1.56
C ARG A 94 2.87 42.21 -1.89
N PRO A 95 1.83 42.92 -2.39
CA PRO A 95 1.93 44.33 -2.73
C PRO A 95 2.49 45.19 -1.58
N GLY A 96 3.52 45.98 -1.87
CA GLY A 96 4.17 46.87 -0.91
C GLY A 96 5.17 46.19 0.04
N PHE A 97 5.42 44.89 -0.13
CA PHE A 97 6.45 44.15 0.59
C PHE A 97 7.44 43.52 -0.38
N VAL A 98 8.67 43.33 0.10
CA VAL A 98 9.76 42.67 -0.61
C VAL A 98 10.41 41.67 0.34
N TRP A 99 10.79 40.50 -0.18
CA TRP A 99 11.51 39.53 0.62
C TRP A 99 12.97 39.97 0.76
N ALA A 100 13.41 40.14 2.01
CA ALA A 100 14.81 40.33 2.35
C ALA A 100 15.37 38.97 2.77
N ARG A 101 16.40 38.49 2.06
CA ARG A 101 16.96 37.16 2.30
C ARG A 101 17.69 37.07 3.65
N SER A 102 17.90 35.85 4.12
CA SER A 102 18.68 35.63 5.33
C SER A 102 20.11 36.13 5.16
N ARG A 103 20.64 36.82 6.18
CA ARG A 103 21.98 37.42 6.10
C ARG A 103 22.68 37.47 7.45
N MET A 104 24.00 37.58 7.42
CA MET A 104 24.80 37.97 8.59
C MET A 104 24.93 39.49 8.63
N GLU A 105 24.47 40.09 9.72
CA GLU A 105 24.58 41.53 9.96
C GLU A 105 25.26 41.75 11.31
N ASN A 106 26.46 42.34 11.30
CA ASN A 106 27.27 42.57 12.51
C ASN A 106 27.52 41.30 13.35
N GLY A 107 27.72 40.15 12.69
CA GLY A 107 27.93 38.86 13.36
C GLY A 107 26.65 38.20 13.91
N GLN A 108 25.49 38.82 13.71
CA GLN A 108 24.19 38.24 14.05
C GLN A 108 23.50 37.72 12.79
N PHE A 109 22.89 36.54 12.89
CA PHE A 109 22.03 36.01 11.84
C PHE A 109 20.68 36.74 11.87
N ILE A 110 20.28 37.30 10.73
CA ILE A 110 18.97 37.89 10.51
C ILE A 110 18.20 36.93 9.58
N PRO A 111 17.13 36.28 10.06
CA PRO A 111 16.33 35.40 9.22
C PRO A 111 15.70 36.14 8.05
N GLY A 112 15.50 35.44 6.93
CA GLY A 112 14.73 35.94 5.81
C GLY A 112 13.34 36.40 6.25
N HIS A 113 12.92 37.58 5.80
CA HIS A 113 11.67 38.20 6.23
C HIS A 113 11.11 39.17 5.19
N TRP A 114 9.82 39.49 5.35
CA TRP A 114 9.17 40.50 4.53
C TRP A 114 9.46 41.91 5.07
N GLU A 115 10.16 42.73 4.29
CA GLU A 115 10.34 44.15 4.55
C GLU A 115 9.30 44.96 3.76
N ARG A 116 8.85 46.10 4.31
CA ARG A 116 8.08 47.06 3.49
C ARG A 116 8.99 47.62 2.40
N GLN A 117 8.45 47.75 1.19
CA GLN A 117 9.16 48.40 0.10
C GLN A 117 9.55 49.83 0.52
N ARG A 118 10.85 50.14 0.41
CA ARG A 118 11.39 51.44 0.84
C ARG A 118 10.85 52.54 -0.07
N ALA A 119 10.61 53.72 0.49
CA ALA A 119 10.05 54.86 -0.27
C ALA A 119 10.93 55.30 -1.45
N ASN A 120 12.24 55.04 -1.39
CA ASN A 120 13.19 55.30 -2.46
C ASN A 120 13.27 54.17 -3.52
N GLY A 121 12.44 53.13 -3.39
CA GLY A 121 12.43 51.97 -4.28
C GLY A 121 13.62 51.01 -4.11
N ALA A 122 14.52 51.25 -3.15
CA ALA A 122 15.67 50.39 -2.92
C ALA A 122 15.21 49.00 -2.45
N LEU A 123 15.67 47.96 -3.14
CA LEU A 123 15.46 46.57 -2.76
C LEU A 123 16.49 46.17 -1.70
N PRO A 124 16.16 45.20 -0.81
CA PRO A 124 17.13 44.57 0.07
C PRO A 124 18.29 43.96 -0.74
N ASP A 125 19.49 43.96 -0.17
CA ASP A 125 20.60 43.21 -0.76
C ASP A 125 20.34 41.72 -0.62
N ASN A 126 20.04 41.08 -1.73
CA ASN A 126 19.78 39.65 -1.83
C ASN A 126 20.88 38.91 -2.60
N SER A 127 22.10 39.45 -2.66
CA SER A 127 23.17 38.93 -3.52
C SER A 127 23.80 37.60 -3.09
N THR A 128 23.70 37.20 -1.82
CA THR A 128 24.34 35.97 -1.31
C THR A 128 23.48 35.26 -0.28
N ALA A 129 23.25 33.97 -0.50
CA ALA A 129 22.52 33.12 0.43
C ALA A 129 23.36 32.85 1.68
N VAL A 130 22.71 32.80 2.84
CA VAL A 130 23.36 32.51 4.11
C VAL A 130 22.58 31.40 4.81
N VAL A 131 23.32 30.38 5.26
CA VAL A 131 22.79 29.28 6.06
C VAL A 131 22.49 29.76 7.48
N SER A 132 21.31 29.41 7.99
CA SER A 132 20.89 29.75 9.34
C SER A 132 21.67 28.97 10.41
N PRO A 133 21.75 29.48 11.65
CA PRO A 133 21.97 28.61 12.80
C PRO A 133 20.83 27.59 12.90
N PRO A 134 21.05 26.43 13.55
CA PRO A 134 20.03 25.40 13.66
C PRO A 134 18.82 25.85 14.49
N TYR A 135 17.62 25.73 13.94
CA TYR A 135 16.36 25.86 14.66
C TYR A 135 16.09 24.61 15.48
N ALA A 136 15.58 24.79 16.69
CA ALA A 136 15.10 23.67 17.49
C ALA A 136 13.89 23.00 16.80
N PRO A 137 13.70 21.68 16.99
CA PRO A 137 12.46 21.02 16.59
C PRO A 137 11.25 21.73 17.19
N HIS A 138 10.14 21.75 16.46
CA HIS A 138 8.89 22.25 16.98
C HIS A 138 8.42 21.37 18.15
N PRO A 139 7.77 21.94 19.18
CA PRO A 139 7.14 21.14 20.21
C PRO A 139 6.13 20.20 19.54
N SER A 140 6.30 18.89 19.74
CA SER A 140 5.40 17.88 19.19
C SER A 140 3.96 18.23 19.55
N THR A 141 3.06 18.19 18.56
CA THR A 141 1.63 18.18 18.87
C THR A 141 1.38 17.05 19.85
N ALA A 142 0.68 17.35 20.94
CA ALA A 142 0.34 16.33 21.92
C ALA A 142 -0.41 15.22 21.18
N ALA A 143 0.11 13.99 21.22
CA ALA A 143 -0.46 12.87 20.52
C ALA A 143 -1.83 12.49 21.11
N THR A 144 -2.72 11.96 20.28
CA THR A 144 -3.98 11.39 20.76
C THR A 144 -3.70 10.22 21.70
N VAL A 145 -4.32 10.25 22.88
CA VAL A 145 -4.22 9.17 23.88
C VAL A 145 -5.53 8.41 23.89
N MET A 146 -5.42 7.09 23.68
CA MET A 146 -6.55 6.18 23.64
C MET A 146 -6.41 5.10 24.72
N GLN A 147 -7.53 4.71 25.30
CA GLN A 147 -7.65 3.58 26.21
C GLN A 147 -8.61 2.56 25.60
N VAL A 148 -8.17 1.30 25.49
CA VAL A 148 -9.02 0.20 25.04
C VAL A 148 -9.68 -0.45 26.26
N ASP A 149 -11.01 -0.55 26.25
CA ASP A 149 -11.84 -1.21 27.26
C ASP A 149 -12.83 -2.15 26.55
N GLY A 150 -12.43 -3.41 26.37
CA GLY A 150 -13.16 -4.38 25.57
C GLY A 150 -13.34 -3.90 24.13
N ALA A 151 -14.59 -3.80 23.66
CA ALA A 151 -14.92 -3.31 22.32
C ALA A 151 -14.84 -1.78 22.17
N GLN A 152 -14.71 -1.03 23.27
CA GLN A 152 -14.67 0.43 23.24
C GLN A 152 -13.22 0.90 23.23
N THR A 153 -12.90 1.79 22.29
CA THR A 153 -11.67 2.58 22.32
C THR A 153 -12.03 4.01 22.70
N ILE A 154 -11.62 4.44 23.87
CA ILE A 154 -11.94 5.75 24.44
C ILE A 154 -10.75 6.69 24.25
N ILE A 155 -10.96 7.79 23.54
CA ILE A 155 -9.99 8.88 23.43
C ILE A 155 -10.04 9.69 24.73
N THR A 156 -9.01 9.57 25.56
CA THR A 156 -8.88 10.32 26.83
C THR A 156 -8.27 11.71 26.61
N PHE A 157 -7.49 11.87 25.55
CA PHE A 157 -6.99 13.15 25.07
C PHE A 157 -6.93 13.13 23.55
N LEU A 158 -7.59 14.08 22.89
CA LEU A 158 -7.60 14.19 21.43
C LEU A 158 -6.52 15.19 20.98
N GLY A 159 -5.45 14.65 20.41
CA GLY A 159 -4.33 15.40 19.87
C GLY A 159 -4.58 15.92 18.47
N GLY A 160 -3.75 16.85 18.01
CA GLY A 160 -3.70 17.19 16.58
C GLY A 160 -3.15 16.01 15.78
N GLN A 161 -3.69 15.76 14.58
CA GLN A 161 -3.13 14.75 13.69
C GLN A 161 -1.70 15.14 13.32
N ASN A 162 -0.74 14.24 13.53
CA ASN A 162 0.64 14.46 13.13
C ASN A 162 0.77 14.40 11.59
N GLY A 163 1.86 14.92 11.04
CA GLY A 163 2.06 15.05 9.61
C GLY A 163 2.22 13.71 8.89
N SER A 164 2.85 12.71 9.54
CA SER A 164 3.01 11.37 8.96
C SER A 164 1.68 10.62 8.85
N ASP A 165 0.83 10.72 9.87
CA ASP A 165 -0.50 10.09 9.91
C ASP A 165 -1.42 10.75 8.87
N ALA A 166 -1.32 12.07 8.73
CA ALA A 166 -2.04 12.81 7.68
C ALA A 166 -1.58 12.38 6.29
N ALA A 167 -0.27 12.29 6.04
CA ALA A 167 0.28 11.86 4.75
C ALA A 167 -0.12 10.41 4.41
N MET A 168 -0.12 9.50 5.39
CA MET A 168 -0.57 8.12 5.22
C MET A 168 -2.08 8.04 4.95
N TRP A 169 -2.89 8.86 5.63
CA TRP A 169 -4.32 8.98 5.34
C TRP A 169 -4.57 9.49 3.93
N ASP A 170 -3.86 10.55 3.51
CA ASP A 170 -3.96 11.11 2.16
C ASP A 170 -3.51 10.07 1.11
N HIS A 171 -2.44 9.33 1.37
CA HIS A 171 -2.00 8.22 0.52
C HIS A 171 -3.09 7.15 0.36
N ALA A 172 -3.70 6.70 1.47
CA ALA A 172 -4.78 5.73 1.41
C ALA A 172 -5.92 6.23 0.51
N VAL A 173 -6.40 7.45 0.74
CA VAL A 173 -7.56 8.03 0.03
C VAL A 173 -7.27 8.33 -1.44
N ALA A 174 -6.09 8.86 -1.75
CA ALA A 174 -5.72 9.26 -3.10
C ALA A 174 -5.25 8.08 -3.96
N ASP A 175 -4.47 7.16 -3.40
CA ASP A 175 -3.72 6.18 -4.18
C ASP A 175 -4.21 4.74 -4.01
N GLN A 176 -4.94 4.42 -2.93
CA GLN A 176 -5.37 3.05 -2.61
C GLN A 176 -6.86 2.97 -2.24
N MET A 177 -7.68 3.84 -2.83
CA MET A 177 -9.14 3.84 -2.71
C MET A 177 -9.68 3.98 -1.27
N GLY A 178 -8.88 4.51 -0.35
CA GLY A 178 -9.21 4.70 1.06
C GLY A 178 -8.84 3.52 1.97
N ILE A 179 -8.08 2.55 1.47
CA ILE A 179 -7.65 1.36 2.22
C ILE A 179 -6.16 1.14 2.01
N ILE A 180 -5.42 0.89 3.08
CA ILE A 180 -4.07 0.33 2.99
C ILE A 180 -4.16 -1.15 3.41
N GLY A 181 -3.50 -2.03 2.65
CA GLY A 181 -3.48 -3.47 2.88
C GLY A 181 -2.53 -3.86 4.02
N SER A 182 -1.97 -5.07 3.95
CA SER A 182 -1.03 -5.58 4.94
C SER A 182 0.28 -4.79 5.00
N ASP A 183 0.62 -4.01 3.97
CA ASP A 183 1.72 -3.04 3.98
C ASP A 183 1.50 -1.89 5.00
N PHE A 184 0.30 -1.72 5.56
CA PHE A 184 0.04 -0.82 6.69
C PHE A 184 0.90 -1.15 7.92
N ARG A 185 1.25 -2.42 8.13
CA ARG A 185 2.14 -2.86 9.22
C ARG A 185 3.61 -2.80 8.85
N GLY A 186 3.92 -2.21 7.71
CA GLY A 186 5.20 -2.33 7.04
C GLY A 186 5.24 -3.59 6.17
N PRO A 187 6.18 -3.64 5.21
CA PRO A 187 6.31 -4.77 4.33
C PRO A 187 6.78 -6.01 5.09
N GLU A 188 6.24 -7.17 4.71
CA GLU A 188 6.62 -8.45 5.31
C GLU A 188 7.89 -9.01 4.65
N GLU A 189 8.81 -9.50 5.47
CA GLU A 189 10.00 -10.20 5.00
C GLU A 189 9.65 -11.64 4.59
N ILE A 190 10.06 -12.02 3.38
CA ILE A 190 10.01 -13.39 2.88
C ILE A 190 11.40 -13.81 2.41
N GLY A 191 11.61 -15.12 2.23
CA GLY A 191 12.88 -15.62 1.68
C GLY A 191 13.11 -15.17 0.23
N SER A 192 14.37 -14.92 -0.14
CA SER A 192 14.78 -14.58 -1.51
C SER A 192 14.92 -15.79 -2.44
N ALA A 193 14.73 -17.00 -1.91
CA ALA A 193 14.85 -18.25 -2.67
C ALA A 193 13.73 -18.35 -3.70
N ALA A 194 14.06 -18.78 -4.91
CA ALA A 194 13.07 -19.06 -5.95
C ALA A 194 12.22 -20.27 -5.56
N PHE A 195 10.99 -20.34 -6.08
CA PHE A 195 10.17 -21.54 -5.94
C PHE A 195 10.32 -22.46 -7.15
N GLU A 196 10.46 -23.75 -6.86
CA GLU A 196 10.50 -24.83 -7.83
C GLU A 196 9.07 -25.23 -8.20
N ARG A 197 8.81 -25.41 -9.51
CA ARG A 197 7.55 -25.98 -9.99
C ARG A 197 7.71 -27.50 -10.11
N ALA A 198 7.00 -28.23 -9.25
CA ALA A 198 6.93 -29.68 -9.35
C ALA A 198 6.21 -30.08 -10.65
N SER A 199 6.74 -31.10 -11.32
CA SER A 199 6.11 -31.66 -12.50
C SER A 199 5.17 -32.79 -12.09
N ASN A 200 3.94 -32.79 -12.61
CA ASN A 200 3.06 -33.95 -12.49
C ASN A 200 3.56 -35.15 -13.34
N ASN A 201 4.67 -34.99 -14.07
CA ASN A 201 5.29 -36.02 -14.88
C ASN A 201 6.55 -36.55 -14.21
N ILE A 202 6.51 -37.81 -13.77
CA ILE A 202 7.65 -38.52 -13.15
C ILE A 202 8.94 -38.54 -13.99
N ALA A 203 8.85 -38.27 -15.29
CA ALA A 203 10.00 -38.22 -16.19
C ALA A 203 10.69 -36.84 -16.22
N ILE A 204 10.08 -35.81 -15.64
CA ILE A 204 10.62 -34.45 -15.57
C ILE A 204 11.03 -34.21 -14.12
N PRO A 205 12.30 -33.84 -13.86
CA PRO A 205 12.77 -33.54 -12.52
C PRO A 205 12.01 -32.37 -11.86
N ASP A 206 11.64 -32.52 -10.58
CA ASP A 206 10.92 -31.54 -9.77
C ASP A 206 11.77 -30.34 -9.29
N ASN A 207 12.85 -30.00 -9.98
CA ASN A 207 13.86 -29.04 -9.51
C ASN A 207 14.09 -27.87 -10.47
N LEU A 208 13.03 -27.41 -11.14
CA LEU A 208 13.08 -26.26 -12.02
C LEU A 208 12.56 -25.02 -11.29
N ASN A 209 13.48 -24.13 -10.92
CA ASN A 209 13.15 -22.80 -10.42
C ASN A 209 12.32 -22.03 -11.46
N PHE A 210 11.08 -21.73 -11.09
CA PHE A 210 10.05 -21.22 -11.98
C PHE A 210 9.70 -19.77 -11.64
N TRP A 211 9.42 -19.50 -10.37
CA TRP A 211 9.07 -18.17 -9.88
C TRP A 211 10.24 -17.58 -9.09
N TYR A 212 10.55 -16.32 -9.36
CA TYR A 212 11.68 -15.62 -8.75
C TYR A 212 11.21 -14.31 -8.14
N PRO A 213 11.52 -14.04 -6.86
CA PRO A 213 11.02 -12.86 -6.19
C PRO A 213 11.80 -11.62 -6.63
N GLN A 214 11.08 -10.52 -6.85
CA GLN A 214 11.59 -9.28 -7.43
C GLN A 214 11.77 -8.17 -6.40
N LYS A 215 12.81 -7.36 -6.63
CA LYS A 215 13.05 -6.13 -5.88
C LYS A 215 13.43 -5.02 -6.84
N GLN A 216 13.15 -3.77 -6.45
CA GLN A 216 13.62 -2.64 -7.22
C GLN A 216 15.16 -2.64 -7.26
N PRO A 217 15.80 -2.33 -8.39
CA PRO A 217 17.25 -2.29 -8.51
C PRO A 217 17.93 -1.36 -7.49
N ARG A 218 17.21 -0.32 -7.06
CA ARG A 218 17.66 0.69 -6.08
C ARG A 218 17.37 0.31 -4.62
N ASP A 219 16.70 -0.82 -4.38
CA ASP A 219 16.46 -1.31 -3.03
C ASP A 219 17.73 -1.97 -2.46
N HIS A 220 18.53 -1.12 -1.82
CA HIS A 220 19.79 -1.48 -1.15
C HIS A 220 19.62 -1.79 0.34
N ARG A 221 18.38 -1.93 0.83
CA ARG A 221 18.13 -2.28 2.24
C ARG A 221 18.74 -3.65 2.57
N SER A 222 19.23 -3.80 3.80
CA SER A 222 19.78 -5.07 4.30
C SER A 222 18.73 -6.17 4.42
N VAL A 223 17.46 -5.78 4.58
CA VAL A 223 16.29 -6.63 4.49
C VAL A 223 15.53 -6.22 3.24
N VAL A 224 15.47 -7.13 2.27
CA VAL A 224 14.71 -6.92 1.04
C VAL A 224 13.31 -7.44 1.27
N TYR A 225 12.34 -6.58 0.99
CA TYR A 225 10.95 -6.98 0.97
C TYR A 225 10.57 -7.33 -0.45
N PHE A 226 9.87 -8.44 -0.65
CA PHE A 226 9.42 -8.88 -1.98
C PHE A 226 7.91 -8.74 -2.14
N LYS A 227 7.14 -8.59 -1.04
CA LYS A 227 5.72 -8.27 -1.14
C LYS A 227 5.48 -6.83 -1.57
N ARG A 228 4.54 -6.61 -2.48
CA ARG A 228 4.21 -5.29 -3.04
C ARG A 228 2.71 -5.10 -3.17
N THR A 229 2.31 -3.84 -3.07
CA THR A 229 0.97 -3.38 -3.45
C THR A 229 1.00 -2.92 -4.90
N LEU A 230 0.06 -3.42 -5.69
CA LEU A 230 -0.25 -3.00 -7.04
C LEU A 230 -1.59 -2.25 -7.01
N VAL A 231 -1.63 -1.07 -7.62
CA VAL A 231 -2.89 -0.38 -7.91
C VAL A 231 -2.93 -0.02 -9.37
N GLY A 232 -4.04 -0.32 -10.04
CA GLY A 232 -4.20 -0.07 -11.45
C GLY A 232 -5.56 -0.53 -11.96
N LYS A 233 -5.83 -0.30 -13.24
CA LYS A 233 -7.11 -0.66 -13.86
C LYS A 233 -7.10 -2.13 -14.26
N VAL A 234 -8.19 -2.83 -13.97
CA VAL A 234 -8.43 -4.16 -14.52
C VAL A 234 -8.52 -4.06 -16.04
N ASP A 235 -7.65 -4.78 -16.75
CA ASP A 235 -7.72 -4.96 -18.20
C ASP A 235 -8.57 -6.20 -18.52
N SER A 236 -8.18 -7.33 -17.96
CA SER A 236 -8.88 -8.61 -18.03
C SER A 236 -8.86 -9.35 -16.70
N VAL A 237 -9.82 -10.25 -16.54
CA VAL A 237 -9.80 -11.29 -15.52
C VAL A 237 -10.36 -12.56 -16.12
N HIS A 238 -9.71 -13.68 -15.84
CA HIS A 238 -10.15 -14.99 -16.28
C HIS A 238 -9.70 -16.08 -15.32
N ILE A 239 -10.24 -17.28 -15.48
CA ILE A 239 -9.83 -18.45 -14.73
C ILE A 239 -8.98 -19.29 -15.67
N ALA A 240 -7.71 -19.50 -15.33
CA ALA A 240 -6.88 -20.47 -16.02
C ALA A 240 -7.43 -21.89 -15.76
N ASP A 241 -7.47 -22.74 -16.78
CA ASP A 241 -7.86 -24.15 -16.64
C ASP A 241 -6.89 -25.02 -17.44
N ILE A 242 -5.64 -24.99 -16.99
CA ILE A 242 -4.54 -25.72 -17.62
C ILE A 242 -4.43 -27.07 -16.92
N ASN A 243 -4.69 -28.14 -17.69
CA ASN A 243 -4.54 -29.51 -17.21
C ASN A 243 -3.25 -30.13 -17.78
N GLY A 244 -2.55 -30.95 -16.99
CA GLY A 244 -1.44 -31.78 -17.49
C GLY A 244 -0.17 -31.73 -16.65
N THR A 245 0.96 -31.46 -17.31
CA THR A 245 2.31 -31.54 -16.67
C THR A 245 2.51 -30.45 -15.62
N TYR A 246 1.93 -29.29 -15.88
CA TYR A 246 1.98 -28.09 -15.07
C TYR A 246 0.55 -27.60 -14.94
N GLU A 247 -0.18 -28.15 -13.96
CA GLU A 247 -1.56 -27.74 -13.71
C GLU A 247 -1.60 -26.29 -13.23
N ASP A 248 -2.60 -25.55 -13.69
CA ASP A 248 -2.85 -24.16 -13.31
C ASP A 248 -4.34 -23.85 -13.33
N HIS A 249 -4.82 -23.36 -12.20
CA HIS A 249 -6.25 -23.14 -11.96
C HIS A 249 -6.51 -21.82 -11.24
N ASP A 250 -5.65 -20.85 -11.54
CA ASP A 250 -5.63 -19.55 -10.90
C ASP A 250 -6.72 -18.65 -11.48
N VAL A 251 -7.15 -17.68 -10.66
CA VAL A 251 -7.83 -16.49 -11.16
C VAL A 251 -6.73 -15.50 -11.55
N ASN A 252 -6.58 -15.29 -12.85
CA ASN A 252 -5.58 -14.40 -13.44
C ASN A 252 -6.22 -13.03 -13.64
N ILE A 253 -5.61 -12.01 -13.05
CA ILE A 253 -6.11 -10.63 -13.07
C ILE A 253 -5.04 -9.75 -13.70
N ASP A 254 -5.30 -9.32 -14.92
CA ASP A 254 -4.39 -8.42 -15.65
C ASP A 254 -4.70 -6.98 -15.27
N VAL A 255 -3.67 -6.28 -14.79
CA VAL A 255 -3.82 -4.91 -14.30
C VAL A 255 -2.87 -3.99 -15.03
N ILE A 256 -3.40 -2.92 -15.61
CA ILE A 256 -2.62 -1.78 -16.09
C ILE A 256 -2.23 -0.94 -14.87
N PRO A 257 -0.97 -0.91 -14.43
CA PRO A 257 -0.61 -0.20 -13.20
C PRO A 257 -0.86 1.31 -13.34
N ASN A 258 -1.32 1.95 -12.26
CA ASN A 258 -1.32 3.40 -12.17
C ASN A 258 0.13 3.92 -12.18
N GLU A 259 0.33 5.19 -12.55
CA GLU A 259 1.67 5.80 -12.73
C GLU A 259 2.63 5.52 -11.56
N LYS A 260 2.15 5.61 -10.32
CA LYS A 260 2.94 5.36 -9.11
C LYS A 260 3.40 3.89 -8.95
N TYR A 261 2.74 2.96 -9.62
CA TYR A 261 2.99 1.51 -9.53
C TYR A 261 3.58 0.93 -10.82
N GLN A 262 3.84 1.77 -11.84
CA GLN A 262 4.49 1.37 -13.09
C GLN A 262 5.89 0.77 -12.89
N TYR A 263 6.54 1.06 -11.75
CA TYR A 263 7.83 0.45 -11.43
C TYR A 263 7.76 -1.08 -11.36
N LEU A 264 6.60 -1.68 -11.07
CA LEU A 264 6.46 -3.14 -11.07
C LEU A 264 6.79 -3.74 -12.44
N ILE A 265 6.62 -2.97 -13.52
CA ILE A 265 7.02 -3.33 -14.87
C ILE A 265 8.43 -2.81 -15.17
N THR A 266 8.67 -1.50 -14.96
CA THR A 266 9.91 -0.86 -15.45
C THR A 266 11.16 -1.28 -14.70
N ASP A 267 11.01 -1.62 -13.42
CA ASP A 267 12.09 -2.08 -12.55
C ASP A 267 12.10 -3.61 -12.43
N GLY A 268 11.13 -4.28 -13.05
CA GLY A 268 11.05 -5.72 -13.10
C GLY A 268 12.14 -6.35 -13.97
N HIS A 269 12.27 -7.66 -13.86
CA HIS A 269 13.18 -8.47 -14.65
C HIS A 269 12.82 -8.28 -16.13
N PRO A 270 13.80 -7.97 -17.00
CA PRO A 270 13.50 -7.81 -18.41
C PRO A 270 12.97 -9.13 -18.98
N ARG A 271 12.09 -9.02 -19.96
CA ARG A 271 11.58 -10.17 -20.70
C ARG A 271 12.75 -10.94 -21.33
N GLU A 272 12.92 -12.21 -20.95
CA GLU A 272 14.00 -13.07 -21.43
C GLU A 272 13.45 -14.42 -21.91
N TYR A 273 14.03 -14.92 -23.00
CA TYR A 273 13.80 -16.28 -23.44
C TYR A 273 14.62 -17.24 -22.59
N THR A 274 13.95 -18.15 -21.89
CA THR A 274 14.63 -19.06 -20.99
C THR A 274 14.64 -20.50 -21.50
N ASP A 275 15.67 -21.25 -21.10
CA ASP A 275 15.81 -22.66 -21.49
C ASP A 275 14.64 -23.52 -20.98
N ILE A 276 13.99 -23.13 -19.88
CA ILE A 276 12.79 -23.81 -19.34
C ILE A 276 11.64 -23.73 -20.36
N MET A 277 11.40 -22.54 -20.91
CA MET A 277 10.41 -22.35 -21.98
C MET A 277 10.76 -23.21 -23.19
N SER A 278 12.05 -23.27 -23.57
CA SER A 278 12.50 -24.11 -24.69
C SER A 278 12.32 -25.61 -24.44
N ALA A 279 12.47 -26.07 -23.19
CA ALA A 279 12.31 -27.46 -22.80
C ALA A 279 10.84 -27.88 -22.69
N GLN A 280 9.99 -27.02 -22.13
CA GLN A 280 8.53 -27.19 -22.14
C GLN A 280 8.00 -27.21 -23.58
N TRP A 281 8.50 -26.32 -24.43
CA TRP A 281 8.16 -26.23 -25.85
C TRP A 281 8.53 -27.49 -26.63
N ASN A 282 9.65 -28.13 -26.31
CA ASN A 282 10.06 -29.37 -26.97
C ASN A 282 9.22 -30.60 -26.56
N LEU A 283 8.46 -30.51 -25.46
CA LEU A 283 7.67 -31.63 -24.91
C LEU A 283 6.16 -31.51 -25.19
N SER A 284 5.64 -30.31 -25.45
CA SER A 284 4.25 -30.11 -25.89
C SER A 284 4.16 -30.17 -27.42
N LEU A 285 3.03 -30.62 -27.97
CA LEU A 285 2.75 -30.69 -29.43
C LEU A 285 2.66 -29.30 -30.11
N HIS A 286 3.22 -28.24 -29.50
CA HIS A 286 3.27 -26.91 -30.06
C HIS A 286 4.27 -26.88 -31.23
N GLN A 287 3.73 -26.53 -32.39
CA GLN A 287 4.37 -26.71 -33.69
C GLN A 287 5.67 -25.89 -33.80
N LEU A 288 6.68 -26.56 -34.36
CA LEU A 288 7.95 -26.03 -34.88
C LEU A 288 7.92 -24.54 -35.25
N GLY A 289 8.59 -23.72 -34.44
CA GLY A 289 9.27 -22.51 -34.90
C GLY A 289 8.46 -21.22 -34.91
N LYS A 290 8.30 -20.60 -33.73
CA LYS A 290 8.77 -19.25 -33.39
C LYS A 290 8.55 -19.01 -31.87
N PRO A 291 9.44 -18.30 -31.17
CA PRO A 291 9.25 -18.03 -29.75
C PRO A 291 8.11 -17.03 -29.53
N ASN A 292 7.01 -17.47 -28.90
CA ASN A 292 5.78 -16.69 -28.64
C ASN A 292 5.91 -15.72 -27.46
N CYS A 293 7.08 -15.07 -27.32
CA CYS A 293 7.17 -13.89 -26.44
C CYS A 293 7.23 -12.60 -27.25
N ASP A 294 7.54 -12.67 -28.54
CA ASP A 294 7.69 -11.53 -29.47
C ASP A 294 6.46 -11.29 -30.33
N ASP A 295 5.44 -12.12 -30.21
CA ASP A 295 4.14 -11.85 -30.82
C ASP A 295 3.46 -10.67 -30.11
N SER A 296 2.45 -10.10 -30.78
CA SER A 296 1.82 -8.87 -30.32
C SER A 296 1.07 -9.01 -29.00
N GLU A 297 0.63 -10.22 -28.66
CA GLU A 297 -0.14 -10.50 -27.43
C GLU A 297 0.81 -10.50 -26.24
N SER A 298 1.88 -11.29 -26.28
CA SER A 298 2.88 -11.32 -25.19
C SER A 298 3.66 -10.01 -25.03
N VAL A 299 3.81 -9.21 -26.09
CA VAL A 299 4.35 -7.84 -25.97
C VAL A 299 3.37 -6.89 -25.27
N ALA A 300 2.06 -7.07 -25.48
CA ALA A 300 1.04 -6.28 -24.80
C ALA A 300 0.92 -6.66 -23.32
N GLU A 301 0.99 -7.96 -23.02
CA GLU A 301 1.00 -8.49 -21.64
C GLU A 301 2.13 -7.88 -20.83
N ALA A 302 3.33 -7.71 -21.39
CA ALA A 302 4.45 -7.08 -20.69
C ALA A 302 4.23 -5.61 -20.27
N ALA A 303 3.13 -4.96 -20.71
CA ALA A 303 2.70 -3.65 -20.25
C ALA A 303 1.69 -3.71 -19.07
N LEU A 304 1.39 -4.91 -18.61
CA LEU A 304 0.49 -5.24 -17.51
C LEU A 304 1.28 -5.85 -16.36
N VAL A 305 0.68 -5.89 -15.17
CA VAL A 305 1.11 -6.78 -14.10
C VAL A 305 -0.02 -7.77 -13.90
N GLU A 306 0.30 -9.05 -14.03
CA GLU A 306 -0.66 -10.11 -13.75
C GLU A 306 -0.67 -10.37 -12.24
N ALA A 307 -1.84 -10.64 -11.68
CA ALA A 307 -1.98 -11.11 -10.31
C ALA A 307 -2.71 -12.45 -10.33
N GLU A 308 -2.09 -13.44 -9.70
CA GLU A 308 -2.58 -14.81 -9.71
C GLU A 308 -2.90 -15.29 -8.30
N ILE A 309 -4.00 -16.02 -8.19
CA ILE A 309 -4.40 -16.68 -6.95
C ILE A 309 -5.24 -17.91 -7.27
N GLN A 310 -4.91 -19.04 -6.65
CA GLN A 310 -5.82 -20.17 -6.57
C GLN A 310 -6.66 -20.06 -5.28
N PRO A 311 -7.92 -19.60 -5.33
CA PRO A 311 -8.69 -19.35 -4.09
C PRO A 311 -9.24 -20.63 -3.44
N ASP A 312 -9.19 -21.77 -4.14
CA ASP A 312 -9.68 -23.06 -3.65
C ASP A 312 -8.87 -24.23 -4.24
N GLY A 313 -8.67 -25.28 -3.45
CA GLY A 313 -8.00 -26.49 -3.90
C GLY A 313 -8.85 -27.31 -4.86
N ASP A 314 -10.17 -27.09 -4.86
CA ASP A 314 -11.07 -27.58 -5.90
C ASP A 314 -11.18 -26.53 -7.03
N VAL A 315 -10.55 -26.86 -8.14
CA VAL A 315 -10.43 -26.06 -9.35
C VAL A 315 -11.78 -25.84 -10.06
N HIS A 316 -12.79 -26.65 -9.70
CA HIS A 316 -14.17 -26.50 -10.15
C HIS A 316 -15.08 -25.87 -9.08
N SER A 317 -14.50 -25.37 -7.98
CA SER A 317 -15.28 -24.71 -6.95
C SER A 317 -15.93 -23.43 -7.48
N GLY A 318 -17.11 -23.10 -6.96
CA GLY A 318 -17.76 -21.83 -7.22
C GLY A 318 -16.96 -20.62 -6.70
N THR A 319 -15.87 -20.83 -5.96
CA THR A 319 -15.07 -19.76 -5.34
C THR A 319 -14.29 -18.96 -6.38
N ALA A 320 -13.54 -19.62 -7.27
CA ALA A 320 -12.81 -18.95 -8.34
C ALA A 320 -13.77 -18.16 -9.23
N GLN A 321 -14.91 -18.78 -9.58
CA GLN A 321 -15.99 -18.10 -10.30
C GLN A 321 -16.55 -16.90 -9.53
N THR A 322 -16.73 -17.01 -8.21
CA THR A 322 -17.23 -15.89 -7.38
C THR A 322 -16.26 -14.70 -7.42
N LEU A 323 -14.95 -14.93 -7.26
CA LEU A 323 -13.95 -13.86 -7.33
C LEU A 323 -13.90 -13.25 -8.73
N ASN A 324 -13.84 -14.10 -9.76
CA ASN A 324 -13.86 -13.68 -11.16
C ASN A 324 -15.11 -12.82 -11.47
N ASP A 325 -16.30 -13.24 -11.04
CA ASP A 325 -17.55 -12.50 -11.27
C ASP A 325 -17.56 -11.14 -10.52
N LEU A 326 -17.02 -11.10 -9.29
CA LEU A 326 -16.88 -9.84 -8.55
C LEU A 326 -16.00 -8.85 -9.31
N ILE A 327 -14.86 -9.29 -9.83
CA ILE A 327 -13.91 -8.45 -10.57
C ILE A 327 -14.48 -8.08 -11.95
N LEU A 328 -15.07 -9.02 -12.68
CA LEU A 328 -15.75 -8.73 -13.95
C LEU A 328 -16.85 -7.67 -13.78
N SER A 329 -17.61 -7.74 -12.68
CA SER A 329 -18.68 -6.77 -12.42
C SER A 329 -18.18 -5.34 -12.17
N ARG A 330 -16.91 -5.19 -11.79
CA ARG A 330 -16.24 -3.90 -11.62
C ARG A 330 -15.90 -3.24 -12.96
N GLY A 331 -15.61 -4.04 -13.99
CA GLY A 331 -15.15 -3.54 -15.28
C GLY A 331 -13.78 -2.85 -15.19
N PRO A 332 -13.47 -1.89 -16.09
CA PRO A 332 -12.13 -1.29 -16.20
C PRO A 332 -11.87 -0.19 -15.16
N GLN A 333 -12.14 -0.49 -13.90
CA GLN A 333 -11.89 0.40 -12.76
C GLN A 333 -10.68 -0.07 -11.96
N ASP A 334 -10.14 0.83 -11.14
CA ASP A 334 -8.95 0.57 -10.36
C ASP A 334 -9.16 -0.54 -9.32
N ILE A 335 -8.23 -1.47 -9.18
CA ILE A 335 -8.19 -2.50 -8.16
C ILE A 335 -6.87 -2.37 -7.38
N CYS A 336 -6.88 -2.77 -6.11
CA CYS A 336 -5.67 -2.91 -5.31
C CYS A 336 -5.41 -4.39 -5.05
N ILE A 337 -4.15 -4.80 -5.19
CA ILE A 337 -3.69 -6.17 -4.98
C ILE A 337 -2.41 -6.13 -4.15
N TYR A 338 -2.29 -7.01 -3.17
CA TYR A 338 -1.07 -7.18 -2.37
C TYR A 338 -0.64 -8.64 -2.36
N GLY A 339 0.64 -8.90 -2.58
CA GLY A 339 1.21 -10.24 -2.64
C GLY A 339 2.69 -10.19 -2.98
N VAL A 340 3.29 -11.34 -3.31
CA VAL A 340 4.72 -11.40 -3.66
C VAL A 340 4.92 -10.92 -5.09
N TRP A 341 5.76 -9.89 -5.28
CA TRP A 341 6.19 -9.47 -6.60
C TRP A 341 7.26 -10.43 -7.11
N ILE A 342 6.97 -11.10 -8.21
CA ILE A 342 7.81 -12.12 -8.84
C ILE A 342 7.93 -11.86 -10.35
N TYR A 343 8.88 -12.51 -11.01
CA TYR A 343 8.77 -12.78 -12.43
C TYR A 343 8.56 -14.26 -12.66
N ASP A 344 7.68 -14.60 -13.61
CA ASP A 344 7.44 -15.99 -14.01
C ASP A 344 8.29 -16.39 -15.21
N LYS A 345 9.28 -17.25 -14.95
CA LYS A 345 10.16 -17.78 -16.00
C LYS A 345 9.43 -18.68 -17.00
N GLY A 346 8.28 -19.24 -16.62
CA GLY A 346 7.38 -20.00 -17.49
C GLY A 346 6.61 -19.15 -18.48
N HIS A 347 6.34 -17.89 -18.12
CA HIS A 347 5.50 -16.98 -18.88
C HIS A 347 6.30 -15.77 -19.38
N CYS A 348 7.35 -16.02 -20.16
CA CYS A 348 8.20 -14.96 -20.75
C CYS A 348 8.89 -14.01 -19.75
N CYS A 349 9.06 -14.41 -18.49
CA CYS A 349 9.52 -13.53 -17.39
C CYS A 349 8.56 -12.36 -17.16
N HIS A 350 7.26 -12.58 -17.35
CA HIS A 350 6.21 -11.61 -17.07
C HIS A 350 6.24 -11.18 -15.60
N SER A 351 5.89 -9.92 -15.34
CA SER A 351 5.86 -9.40 -13.98
C SER A 351 4.53 -9.74 -13.32
N GLU A 352 4.61 -10.33 -12.14
CA GLU A 352 3.44 -10.88 -11.45
C GLU A 352 3.40 -10.52 -9.97
N ILE A 353 2.17 -10.47 -9.43
CA ILE A 353 1.90 -10.59 -8.00
C ILE A 353 1.37 -12.01 -7.75
N HIS A 354 2.26 -12.93 -7.33
CA HIS A 354 1.92 -14.35 -7.15
C HIS A 354 2.65 -14.94 -5.92
N PRO A 355 1.93 -15.46 -4.91
CA PRO A 355 0.46 -15.40 -4.81
C PRO A 355 -0.03 -14.01 -4.44
N ALA A 356 -1.18 -13.62 -4.99
CA ALA A 356 -1.95 -12.51 -4.48
C ALA A 356 -2.63 -12.92 -3.16
N GLU A 357 -2.28 -12.25 -2.07
CA GLU A 357 -2.79 -12.56 -0.72
C GLU A 357 -3.96 -11.68 -0.33
N GLN A 358 -4.03 -10.46 -0.87
CA GLN A 358 -5.16 -9.56 -0.66
C GLN A 358 -5.57 -8.88 -1.95
N ILE A 359 -6.88 -8.72 -2.12
CA ILE A 359 -7.49 -8.00 -3.23
C ILE A 359 -8.58 -7.10 -2.68
N TRP A 360 -8.57 -5.81 -3.01
CA TRP A 360 -9.59 -4.89 -2.53
C TRP A 360 -9.90 -3.74 -3.49
N TRP A 361 -11.07 -3.14 -3.29
CA TRP A 361 -11.46 -1.89 -3.95
C TRP A 361 -12.58 -1.17 -3.18
N ARG A 362 -12.85 0.07 -3.60
CA ARG A 362 -13.98 0.87 -3.15
C ARG A 362 -14.94 1.17 -4.29
N ASP A 363 -16.23 1.08 -3.99
CA ASP A 363 -17.32 1.60 -4.81
C ASP A 363 -18.03 2.74 -4.07
N ASP A 364 -18.22 3.88 -4.74
CA ASP A 364 -19.01 5.00 -4.25
C ASP A 364 -20.50 4.76 -4.57
N VAL A 365 -21.23 4.12 -3.63
CA VAL A 365 -22.63 3.69 -3.81
C VAL A 365 -23.58 4.89 -3.86
N SER A 366 -23.33 5.88 -3.00
CA SER A 366 -24.07 7.14 -2.96
C SER A 366 -23.20 8.24 -2.34
N ALA A 367 -23.69 9.48 -2.30
CA ALA A 367 -22.94 10.60 -1.72
C ALA A 367 -22.51 10.38 -0.26
N ASN A 368 -23.22 9.52 0.48
CA ASN A 368 -22.93 9.23 1.89
C ASN A 368 -22.62 7.75 2.16
N GLN A 369 -22.55 6.90 1.13
CA GLN A 369 -22.27 5.47 1.29
C GLN A 369 -21.16 5.01 0.37
N ARG A 370 -20.24 4.24 0.96
CA ARG A 370 -19.12 3.61 0.27
C ARG A 370 -19.14 2.13 0.59
N LYS A 371 -18.94 1.28 -0.42
CA LYS A 371 -18.77 -0.16 -0.23
C LYS A 371 -17.30 -0.49 -0.48
N TYR A 372 -16.67 -1.09 0.51
CA TYR A 372 -15.34 -1.65 0.39
C TYR A 372 -15.48 -3.16 0.17
N THR A 373 -14.94 -3.69 -0.92
CA THR A 373 -14.87 -5.15 -1.11
C THR A 373 -13.46 -5.59 -0.76
N LEU A 374 -13.33 -6.52 0.18
CA LEU A 374 -12.07 -6.89 0.82
C LEU A 374 -11.93 -8.41 0.78
N ASN A 375 -10.79 -8.89 0.27
CA ASN A 375 -10.55 -10.31 0.10
C ASN A 375 -9.16 -10.68 0.63
N VAL A 376 -9.08 -11.77 1.39
CA VAL A 376 -7.82 -12.35 1.89
C VAL A 376 -7.78 -13.82 1.48
N PHE A 377 -6.65 -14.25 0.92
CA PHE A 377 -6.47 -15.61 0.43
C PHE A 377 -5.18 -16.23 0.95
N CYS A 378 -5.25 -17.52 1.24
CA CYS A 378 -4.11 -18.40 1.23
C CYS A 378 -4.19 -19.19 -0.07
N ASP A 379 -3.18 -19.03 -0.92
CA ASP A 379 -3.14 -19.71 -2.21
C ASP A 379 -3.25 -21.22 -2.05
N ALA A 380 -4.24 -21.80 -2.74
CA ALA A 380 -4.65 -23.18 -2.58
C ALA A 380 -3.93 -24.15 -3.50
N SER A 381 -3.08 -23.66 -4.41
CA SER A 381 -2.22 -24.50 -5.27
C SER A 381 -1.19 -25.28 -4.46
N LYS A 382 -0.89 -24.81 -3.24
CA LYS A 382 0.13 -25.35 -2.32
C LYS A 382 1.55 -25.26 -2.87
N ARG A 383 1.77 -24.55 -3.98
CA ARG A 383 3.09 -24.33 -4.60
C ARG A 383 4.04 -23.58 -3.66
N PHE A 384 3.49 -22.69 -2.83
CA PHE A 384 4.27 -21.74 -2.02
C PHE A 384 4.30 -22.03 -0.52
N TRP A 385 4.04 -23.28 -0.12
CA TRP A 385 3.73 -23.60 1.27
C TRP A 385 4.92 -24.11 2.06
N TRP A 386 5.89 -24.77 1.43
CA TRP A 386 6.89 -25.57 2.12
C TRP A 386 8.31 -25.17 1.72
N ARG A 387 9.24 -25.24 2.66
CA ARG A 387 10.65 -24.88 2.40
C ARG A 387 11.37 -25.86 1.47
N ASP A 388 10.82 -27.06 1.30
CA ASP A 388 11.31 -28.05 0.34
C ASP A 388 10.91 -27.73 -1.12
N GLN A 389 10.04 -26.74 -1.35
CA GLN A 389 9.69 -26.21 -2.67
C GLN A 389 10.53 -24.99 -3.05
N MET A 390 11.48 -24.59 -2.19
CA MET A 390 12.36 -23.45 -2.39
C MET A 390 13.78 -23.90 -2.72
N ASP A 391 14.44 -23.17 -3.61
CA ASP A 391 15.83 -23.38 -3.99
C ASP A 391 16.84 -23.12 -2.85
N ASP A 392 18.14 -23.26 -3.15
CA ASP A 392 19.25 -23.14 -2.19
C ASP A 392 19.55 -21.70 -1.70
N GLY A 393 18.66 -20.73 -1.95
CA GLY A 393 18.70 -19.41 -1.33
C GLY A 393 18.51 -19.40 0.20
N THR A 394 18.34 -18.22 0.80
CA THR A 394 18.05 -18.12 2.24
C THR A 394 16.64 -18.65 2.54
N LYS A 395 16.55 -19.90 3.01
CA LYS A 395 15.30 -20.62 3.32
C LYS A 395 14.62 -20.11 4.61
N LEU A 396 14.14 -18.88 4.57
CA LEU A 396 13.56 -18.18 5.72
C LEU A 396 12.09 -18.56 5.92
N LYS A 397 11.24 -18.21 4.94
CA LYS A 397 9.79 -18.30 5.04
C LYS A 397 9.17 -18.53 3.66
N PRO A 398 8.33 -19.57 3.48
CA PRO A 398 7.57 -19.77 2.25
C PRO A 398 6.62 -18.59 1.98
N TRP A 399 6.41 -18.27 0.70
CA TRP A 399 5.75 -17.03 0.28
C TRP A 399 4.28 -16.91 0.65
N GLY A 400 3.53 -18.02 0.57
CA GLY A 400 2.07 -18.04 0.78
C GLY A 400 1.62 -19.15 1.74
N ALA A 401 2.47 -19.52 2.70
CA ALA A 401 2.14 -20.58 3.65
C ALA A 401 1.06 -20.14 4.65
N PRO A 402 0.00 -20.96 4.87
CA PRO A 402 -0.97 -20.67 5.92
C PRO A 402 -0.33 -20.80 7.33
N PRO A 403 -0.83 -20.04 8.31
CA PRO A 403 -1.92 -19.06 8.19
C PRO A 403 -1.46 -17.73 7.56
N ILE A 404 -2.33 -17.11 6.76
CA ILE A 404 -2.13 -15.77 6.20
C ILE A 404 -2.97 -14.77 6.98
N ALA A 405 -2.32 -13.73 7.52
CA ALA A 405 -2.99 -12.60 8.16
C ALA A 405 -3.21 -11.48 7.13
N GLY A 406 -4.46 -11.08 6.93
CA GLY A 406 -4.82 -9.93 6.10
C GLY A 406 -5.20 -8.75 6.99
N THR A 407 -4.46 -7.65 6.85
CA THR A 407 -4.80 -6.36 7.49
C THR A 407 -5.41 -5.42 6.46
N PHE A 408 -6.50 -4.74 6.82
CA PHE A 408 -7.06 -3.63 6.06
C PHE A 408 -7.21 -2.43 6.98
N ALA A 409 -6.48 -1.36 6.69
CA ALA A 409 -6.59 -0.07 7.35
C ALA A 409 -7.51 0.82 6.52
N ILE A 410 -8.78 0.91 6.91
CA ILE A 410 -9.79 1.71 6.21
C ILE A 410 -9.74 3.15 6.76
N ALA A 411 -9.40 4.10 5.91
CA ALA A 411 -9.35 5.52 6.26
C ALA A 411 -10.76 6.04 6.61
N PHE A 412 -10.90 6.67 7.77
CA PHE A 412 -12.15 7.33 8.16
C PHE A 412 -11.94 8.83 8.41
N GLU A 413 -13.03 9.57 8.29
CA GLU A 413 -13.12 10.97 8.72
C GLU A 413 -14.48 11.16 9.41
N ALA A 414 -14.46 11.53 10.68
CA ALA A 414 -15.65 11.82 11.48
C ALA A 414 -15.65 13.30 11.90
N GLU A 415 -16.81 13.93 12.04
CA GLU A 415 -16.92 15.32 12.51
C GLU A 415 -17.41 15.33 13.96
N LEU A 416 -16.75 16.11 14.81
CA LEU A 416 -17.13 16.21 16.23
C LEU A 416 -18.57 16.73 16.37
N GLY A 417 -19.37 16.05 17.22
CA GLY A 417 -20.76 16.40 17.47
C GLY A 417 -21.74 15.97 16.36
N LYS A 418 -21.29 15.26 15.33
CA LYS A 418 -22.16 14.57 14.36
C LYS A 418 -22.42 13.12 14.78
N PRO A 419 -23.42 12.45 14.18
CA PRO A 419 -23.59 11.02 14.39
C PRO A 419 -22.34 10.23 13.94
N ALA A 420 -22.19 9.02 14.47
CA ALA A 420 -21.05 8.17 14.16
C ALA A 420 -20.98 7.83 12.66
N VAL A 421 -19.76 7.69 12.14
CA VAL A 421 -19.53 6.97 10.89
C VAL A 421 -19.64 5.48 11.19
N THR A 422 -20.50 4.77 10.47
CA THR A 422 -20.71 3.33 10.69
C THR A 422 -20.06 2.52 9.58
N PHE A 423 -19.37 1.45 9.95
CA PHE A 423 -18.79 0.44 9.07
C PHE A 423 -19.42 -0.92 9.40
N GLU A 424 -20.13 -1.51 8.45
CA GLU A 424 -20.88 -2.75 8.66
C GLU A 424 -20.44 -3.83 7.68
N VAL A 425 -20.11 -5.02 8.20
CA VAL A 425 -19.61 -6.15 7.41
C VAL A 425 -20.75 -6.97 6.82
N SER A 426 -20.59 -7.39 5.56
CA SER A 426 -21.36 -8.44 4.94
C SER A 426 -20.43 -9.55 4.45
N ASN A 427 -20.64 -10.78 4.92
CA ASN A 427 -19.91 -11.95 4.43
C ASN A 427 -20.33 -12.28 2.99
N ILE A 428 -19.37 -12.61 2.13
CA ILE A 428 -19.61 -13.08 0.76
C ILE A 428 -19.24 -14.56 0.66
N ASN A 429 -18.04 -14.92 1.10
CA ASN A 429 -17.54 -16.30 1.10
C ASN A 429 -16.41 -16.46 2.12
N ASP A 430 -16.44 -17.54 2.89
CA ASP A 430 -15.42 -17.84 3.88
C ASP A 430 -15.07 -19.33 3.88
N TYR A 431 -13.79 -19.64 4.08
CA TYR A 431 -13.31 -20.99 4.33
C TYR A 431 -12.07 -20.94 5.21
N ASN A 432 -12.06 -21.74 6.29
CA ASN A 432 -10.95 -21.84 7.23
C ASN A 432 -10.48 -20.46 7.75
N VAL A 433 -11.43 -19.61 8.13
CA VAL A 433 -11.19 -18.30 8.75
C VAL A 433 -11.00 -18.50 10.25
N ALA A 434 -9.96 -17.90 10.81
CA ALA A 434 -9.66 -17.98 12.23
C ALA A 434 -10.76 -17.31 13.06
N VAL A 435 -11.17 -17.99 14.14
CA VAL A 435 -12.16 -17.48 15.09
C VAL A 435 -11.45 -16.68 16.18
N ILE A 436 -11.83 -15.42 16.32
CA ILE A 436 -11.40 -14.50 17.38
C ILE A 436 -12.44 -14.54 18.51
N PRO A 437 -12.09 -15.02 19.71
CA PRO A 437 -13.03 -15.08 20.82
C PRO A 437 -13.63 -13.71 21.15
N ASN A 438 -14.95 -13.64 21.20
CA ASN A 438 -15.72 -12.40 21.38
C ASN A 438 -15.50 -11.37 20.26
N GLY A 439 -15.15 -11.84 19.06
CA GLY A 439 -14.95 -11.01 17.87
C GLY A 439 -16.24 -10.34 17.40
N ASN A 440 -17.40 -10.98 17.59
CA ASN A 440 -18.72 -10.53 17.13
C ASN A 440 -19.38 -9.54 18.10
N GLN A 441 -18.71 -8.42 18.36
CA GLN A 441 -19.21 -7.31 19.15
C GLN A 441 -19.10 -6.00 18.36
N VAL A 442 -19.87 -4.98 18.76
CA VAL A 442 -19.79 -3.66 18.13
C VAL A 442 -18.59 -2.92 18.72
N TYR A 443 -17.62 -2.58 17.86
CA TYR A 443 -16.45 -1.81 18.24
C TYR A 443 -16.72 -0.33 18.02
N ASN A 444 -16.42 0.51 19.01
CA ASN A 444 -16.64 1.95 18.89
C ASN A 444 -15.37 2.73 19.23
N LEU A 445 -15.16 3.82 18.49
CA LEU A 445 -14.25 4.89 18.88
C LEU A 445 -15.05 6.02 19.56
N VAL A 446 -14.74 6.32 20.81
CA VAL A 446 -15.51 7.24 21.65
C VAL A 446 -14.66 8.42 22.08
N TYR A 447 -15.19 9.63 21.95
CA TYR A 447 -14.59 10.85 22.50
C TYR A 447 -15.65 11.70 23.21
N GLN A 448 -15.40 12.07 24.46
CA GLN A 448 -16.34 12.86 25.28
C GLN A 448 -17.77 12.28 25.31
N ASN A 449 -17.88 10.95 25.47
CA ASN A 449 -19.14 10.18 25.44
C ASN A 449 -19.88 10.18 24.09
N ASN A 450 -19.28 10.70 23.02
CA ASN A 450 -19.82 10.62 21.67
C ASN A 450 -19.10 9.52 20.90
N VAL A 451 -19.87 8.63 20.26
CA VAL A 451 -19.32 7.65 19.31
C VAL A 451 -18.97 8.38 18.02
N LEU A 452 -17.70 8.37 17.64
CA LEU A 452 -17.20 8.96 16.39
C LEU A 452 -17.29 7.95 15.25
N VAL A 453 -16.91 6.70 15.53
CA VAL A 453 -16.90 5.60 14.56
C VAL A 453 -17.46 4.35 15.23
N SER A 454 -18.25 3.57 14.49
CA SER A 454 -18.77 2.28 14.92
C SER A 454 -18.48 1.22 13.87
N PHE A 455 -17.99 0.05 14.28
CA PHE A 455 -17.73 -1.10 13.42
C PHE A 455 -18.57 -2.30 13.88
N ILE A 456 -19.29 -2.92 12.93
CA ILE A 456 -20.24 -4.00 13.16
C ILE A 456 -19.79 -5.23 12.33
N PRO A 457 -19.15 -6.23 12.94
CA PRO A 457 -18.51 -7.34 12.22
C PRO A 457 -19.45 -8.47 11.76
N HIS A 458 -20.56 -8.71 12.46
CA HIS A 458 -21.51 -9.82 12.24
C HIS A 458 -20.93 -11.25 12.35
N ASN A 459 -19.66 -11.42 12.71
CA ASN A 459 -19.02 -12.69 13.02
C ASN A 459 -17.78 -12.50 13.91
N ASP A 460 -17.11 -13.61 14.24
CA ASP A 460 -15.93 -13.64 15.09
C ASP A 460 -14.61 -13.59 14.28
N ALA A 461 -14.58 -13.06 13.06
CA ALA A 461 -13.41 -13.18 12.18
C ALA A 461 -12.35 -12.07 12.34
N PHE A 462 -12.59 -11.07 13.19
CA PHE A 462 -11.84 -9.82 13.18
C PHE A 462 -11.21 -9.48 14.53
N THR A 463 -9.93 -9.09 14.47
CA THR A 463 -9.34 -8.17 15.46
C THR A 463 -9.52 -6.75 14.97
N VAL A 464 -9.94 -5.84 15.83
CA VAL A 464 -10.31 -4.46 15.45
C VAL A 464 -9.58 -3.47 16.34
N THR A 465 -8.97 -2.47 15.71
CA THR A 465 -8.29 -1.35 16.39
C THR A 465 -8.57 -0.03 15.67
N TYR A 466 -8.39 1.08 16.38
CA TYR A 466 -8.39 2.41 15.81
C TYR A 466 -6.99 3.01 15.96
N GLU A 467 -6.43 3.50 14.86
CA GLU A 467 -5.03 3.92 14.82
C GLU A 467 -4.85 5.24 14.08
N ASN A 468 -3.72 5.90 14.37
CA ASN A 468 -3.32 7.17 13.77
C ASN A 468 -4.44 8.23 13.83
N VAL A 469 -5.16 8.22 14.96
CA VAL A 469 -6.34 9.05 15.20
C VAL A 469 -5.90 10.44 15.62
N GLY A 470 -6.39 11.47 14.94
CA GLY A 470 -6.05 12.86 15.28
C GLY A 470 -7.06 13.88 14.78
N LEU A 471 -7.07 15.03 15.46
CA LEU A 471 -7.88 16.19 15.12
C LEU A 471 -7.23 16.98 13.98
N THR A 472 -8.01 17.31 12.97
CA THR A 472 -7.64 18.25 11.91
C THR A 472 -8.17 19.65 12.22
N ARG A 473 -7.80 20.65 11.40
CA ARG A 473 -8.15 22.07 11.62
C ARG A 473 -9.65 22.36 11.58
N ASP A 474 -10.47 21.47 11.03
CA ASP A 474 -11.91 21.71 10.76
C ASP A 474 -12.85 20.95 11.72
N ASN A 475 -12.42 20.68 12.95
CA ASN A 475 -13.15 19.83 13.91
C ASN A 475 -13.46 18.42 13.40
N LYS A 476 -12.64 17.93 12.47
CA LYS A 476 -12.73 16.57 11.96
C LYS A 476 -11.67 15.70 12.63
N VAL A 477 -12.05 14.48 12.94
CA VAL A 477 -11.17 13.44 13.45
C VAL A 477 -10.91 12.48 12.30
N ARG A 478 -9.66 12.36 11.91
CA ARG A 478 -9.19 11.38 10.92
C ARG A 478 -8.44 10.26 11.63
N GLY A 479 -8.40 9.10 10.99
CA GLY A 479 -7.63 7.95 11.43
C GLY A 479 -7.95 6.73 10.58
N PHE A 480 -7.58 5.57 11.08
CA PHE A 480 -7.84 4.29 10.43
C PHE A 480 -8.67 3.38 11.34
N LEU A 481 -9.70 2.78 10.76
CA LEU A 481 -10.31 1.56 11.26
C LEU A 481 -9.45 0.42 10.75
N VAL A 482 -8.68 -0.22 11.63
CA VAL A 482 -7.78 -1.30 11.24
C VAL A 482 -8.42 -2.61 11.65
N ILE A 483 -8.80 -3.40 10.64
CA ILE A 483 -9.35 -4.74 10.81
C ILE A 483 -8.30 -5.76 10.35
N GLN A 484 -8.12 -6.81 11.14
CA GLN A 484 -7.25 -7.92 10.79
C GLN A 484 -8.04 -9.22 10.88
N THR A 485 -7.91 -10.04 9.85
CA THR A 485 -8.44 -11.41 9.81
C THR A 485 -7.31 -12.38 9.47
N THR A 486 -7.53 -13.67 9.69
CA THR A 486 -6.53 -14.71 9.41
C THR A 486 -7.21 -15.89 8.75
N VAL A 487 -6.60 -16.40 7.68
CA VAL A 487 -7.14 -17.51 6.90
C VAL A 487 -6.12 -18.63 6.78
N GLY A 488 -6.59 -19.86 6.69
CA GLY A 488 -5.74 -21.03 6.61
C GLY A 488 -5.26 -21.50 7.99
N THR A 489 -4.80 -22.74 8.07
CA THR A 489 -4.31 -23.33 9.32
C THR A 489 -3.08 -24.20 9.10
N VAL A 490 -2.26 -24.28 10.14
CA VAL A 490 -1.18 -25.27 10.28
C VAL A 490 -1.42 -26.08 11.54
N THR A 491 -1.50 -27.41 11.40
CA THR A 491 -1.74 -28.34 12.51
C THR A 491 -0.59 -29.30 12.63
N GLN A 492 0.00 -29.40 13.81
CA GLN A 492 0.95 -30.47 14.10
C GLN A 492 0.19 -31.81 14.23
N THR A 493 0.51 -32.77 13.37
CA THR A 493 -0.19 -34.07 13.29
C THR A 493 0.49 -35.15 14.12
N THR A 494 1.78 -35.00 14.43
CA THR A 494 2.54 -35.93 15.27
C THR A 494 3.60 -35.22 16.10
N THR A 495 3.95 -35.82 17.22
CA THR A 495 5.05 -35.36 18.09
C THR A 495 6.30 -36.22 17.97
N ARG A 496 6.25 -37.27 17.13
CA ARG A 496 7.37 -38.17 16.89
C ARG A 496 7.30 -38.74 15.48
N LEU A 497 8.42 -38.65 14.77
CA LEU A 497 8.61 -39.22 13.45
C LEU A 497 9.68 -40.31 13.48
N VAL A 498 9.45 -41.36 12.71
CA VAL A 498 10.43 -42.41 12.44
C VAL A 498 10.54 -42.54 10.93
N ILE A 499 11.58 -41.93 10.35
CA ILE A 499 11.78 -41.88 8.91
C ILE A 499 12.82 -42.95 8.54
N PRO A 500 12.48 -43.87 7.62
CA PRO A 500 13.44 -44.83 7.10
C PRO A 500 14.68 -44.11 6.55
N ASN A 501 15.86 -44.62 6.87
CA ASN A 501 17.08 -44.06 6.31
C ASN A 501 17.18 -44.45 4.83
N SER A 502 17.64 -43.53 3.97
CA SER A 502 17.86 -43.81 2.54
C SER A 502 18.89 -44.92 2.33
N ASN A 503 19.80 -45.12 3.29
CA ASN A 503 20.61 -46.33 3.39
C ASN A 503 19.91 -47.34 4.32
N PRO A 504 19.38 -48.47 3.79
CA PRO A 504 18.68 -49.46 4.61
C PRO A 504 19.57 -50.16 5.65
N GLN A 505 20.90 -49.98 5.61
CA GLN A 505 21.82 -50.47 6.63
C GLN A 505 21.94 -49.53 7.84
N LEU A 506 21.46 -48.29 7.75
CA LEU A 506 21.47 -47.33 8.86
C LEU A 506 20.14 -47.39 9.62
N ALA A 507 20.20 -47.10 10.92
CA ALA A 507 19.00 -46.99 11.74
C ALA A 507 18.07 -45.88 11.20
N PRO A 508 16.74 -46.05 11.33
CA PRO A 508 15.78 -44.99 11.03
C PRO A 508 16.12 -43.70 11.78
N ILE A 509 15.88 -42.57 11.12
CA ILE A 509 16.01 -41.25 11.75
C ILE A 509 14.79 -41.07 12.64
N VAL A 510 15.03 -40.86 13.93
CA VAL A 510 13.97 -40.56 14.90
C VAL A 510 14.05 -39.06 15.20
N ALA A 511 12.93 -38.36 15.00
CA ALA A 511 12.80 -36.95 15.33
C ALA A 511 11.65 -36.78 16.32
N ASP A 512 11.96 -36.25 17.51
CA ASP A 512 10.96 -35.83 18.49
C ASP A 512 10.61 -34.35 18.22
N ILE A 513 9.33 -34.07 18.05
CA ILE A 513 8.80 -32.74 17.69
C ILE A 513 7.82 -32.35 18.80
N PRO A 514 8.23 -31.54 19.80
CA PRO A 514 7.36 -31.17 20.91
C PRO A 514 6.02 -30.58 20.44
N PRO A 515 4.92 -30.79 21.19
CA PRO A 515 3.66 -30.09 20.91
C PRO A 515 3.85 -28.57 20.83
N GLY A 516 3.29 -27.94 19.81
CA GLY A 516 3.38 -26.49 19.61
C GLY A 516 4.69 -26.01 18.99
N THR A 517 5.50 -26.93 18.43
CA THR A 517 6.69 -26.56 17.67
C THR A 517 6.31 -25.74 16.44
N ASP A 518 7.06 -24.66 16.17
CA ASP A 518 6.93 -23.90 14.92
C ASP A 518 7.49 -24.72 13.75
N VAL A 519 6.67 -24.94 12.73
CA VAL A 519 7.00 -25.67 11.51
C VAL A 519 8.28 -25.15 10.83
N ASN A 520 8.56 -23.85 10.93
CA ASN A 520 9.74 -23.24 10.31
C ASN A 520 11.04 -23.46 11.10
N THR A 521 10.97 -24.07 12.29
CA THR A 521 12.14 -24.30 13.16
C THR A 521 12.66 -25.74 13.11
N ILE A 522 11.90 -26.67 12.51
CA ILE A 522 12.33 -28.06 12.35
C ILE A 522 13.11 -28.27 11.05
N ASP A 523 13.70 -29.45 10.87
CA ASP A 523 14.28 -29.85 9.59
C ASP A 523 13.18 -29.94 8.52
N GLN A 524 13.38 -29.30 7.37
CA GLN A 524 12.38 -29.24 6.29
C GLN A 524 11.90 -30.62 5.83
N ARG A 525 12.74 -31.66 5.94
CA ARG A 525 12.39 -33.04 5.55
C ARG A 525 11.28 -33.64 6.44
N PHE A 526 11.02 -33.02 7.59
CA PHE A 526 10.04 -33.49 8.56
C PHE A 526 8.74 -32.68 8.50
N GLU A 527 8.71 -31.55 7.80
CA GLU A 527 7.58 -30.62 7.81
C GLU A 527 6.28 -31.27 7.34
N ARG A 528 6.29 -31.88 6.15
CA ARG A 528 5.10 -32.50 5.55
C ARG A 528 4.60 -33.73 6.31
N GLU A 529 5.51 -34.42 7.00
CA GLU A 529 5.18 -35.59 7.81
C GLU A 529 4.64 -35.18 9.19
N ALA A 530 5.14 -34.07 9.75
CA ALA A 530 4.80 -33.61 11.09
C ALA A 530 3.64 -32.60 11.14
N PHE A 531 3.36 -31.93 10.03
CA PHE A 531 2.40 -30.85 9.97
C PHE A 531 1.48 -31.00 8.76
N LYS A 532 0.22 -30.62 8.96
CA LYS A 532 -0.77 -30.45 7.91
C LYS A 532 -1.08 -28.97 7.76
N LYS A 533 -0.88 -28.44 6.57
CA LYS A 533 -1.35 -27.11 6.16
C LYS A 533 -2.69 -27.24 5.43
N VAL A 534 -3.59 -26.30 5.68
CA VAL A 534 -4.90 -26.20 5.00
C VAL A 534 -5.06 -24.75 4.59
N GLU A 535 -5.45 -24.53 3.34
CA GLU A 535 -5.74 -23.24 2.75
C GLU A 535 -6.90 -22.55 3.46
N GLY A 536 -7.13 -21.29 3.13
CA GLY A 536 -8.25 -20.53 3.64
C GLY A 536 -8.47 -19.29 2.81
N ARG A 537 -9.65 -18.70 2.96
CA ARG A 537 -10.01 -17.46 2.29
C ARG A 537 -11.10 -16.75 3.06
N TYR A 538 -11.16 -15.45 2.85
CA TYR A 538 -12.27 -14.65 3.31
C TYR A 538 -12.55 -13.51 2.33
N MET A 539 -13.71 -13.59 1.68
CA MET A 539 -14.28 -12.55 0.82
C MET A 539 -15.43 -11.90 1.57
N PHE A 540 -15.35 -10.59 1.77
CA PHE A 540 -16.39 -9.83 2.47
C PHE A 540 -16.46 -8.41 1.95
N SER A 541 -17.50 -7.69 2.37
CA SER A 541 -17.59 -6.25 2.11
C SER A 541 -17.86 -5.48 3.38
N VAL A 542 -17.41 -4.23 3.42
CA VAL A 542 -17.69 -3.28 4.49
C VAL A 542 -18.47 -2.11 3.90
N MET A 543 -19.69 -1.90 4.36
CA MET A 543 -20.49 -0.74 4.02
C MET A 543 -20.18 0.39 5.00
N GLN A 544 -19.55 1.46 4.52
CA GLN A 544 -19.46 2.71 5.27
C GLN A 544 -20.70 3.56 5.00
N THR A 545 -21.35 4.00 6.08
CA THR A 545 -22.41 5.00 6.02
C THR A 545 -22.01 6.23 6.81
N ASN A 546 -21.87 7.35 6.11
CA ASN A 546 -21.73 8.67 6.72
C ASN A 546 -23.13 9.21 7.04
N PRO A 547 -23.33 9.83 8.21
CA PRO A 547 -24.60 10.49 8.49
C PRO A 547 -24.83 11.59 7.46
N LEU A 548 -26.04 11.62 6.90
CA LEU A 548 -26.44 12.76 6.08
C LEU A 548 -26.35 14.01 6.96
N PRO A 549 -25.81 15.14 6.45
CA PRO A 549 -26.00 16.39 7.14
C PRO A 549 -27.51 16.52 7.29
N HIS A 550 -27.99 16.54 8.54
CA HIS A 550 -29.41 16.70 8.80
C HIS A 550 -29.87 17.83 7.88
N LEU A 551 -30.76 17.50 6.94
CA LEU A 551 -31.61 18.52 6.33
C LEU A 551 -32.27 19.13 7.55
N VAL A 552 -31.70 20.24 8.03
CA VAL A 552 -32.33 21.10 9.01
C VAL A 552 -33.71 21.23 8.43
N HIS A 553 -34.71 20.68 9.13
CA HIS A 553 -36.09 20.74 8.72
C HIS A 553 -36.38 22.23 8.59
N GLY A 554 -36.17 22.76 7.38
CA GLY A 554 -36.52 24.09 6.99
C GLY A 554 -37.99 24.13 7.32
N VAL A 555 -38.33 25.04 8.23
CA VAL A 555 -39.66 25.53 8.49
C VAL A 555 -40.48 25.28 7.23
N TRP A 556 -41.36 24.28 7.27
CA TRP A 556 -42.38 24.12 6.24
C TRP A 556 -43.21 25.40 6.35
N ASN A 557 -42.84 26.39 5.56
CA ASN A 557 -43.58 27.63 5.46
C ASN A 557 -44.91 27.23 4.83
N SER A 558 -45.96 27.21 5.65
CA SER A 558 -47.30 26.72 5.31
C SER A 558 -48.01 27.54 4.21
N ASP A 559 -47.30 28.43 3.53
CA ASP A 559 -47.85 29.35 2.52
C ASP A 559 -47.85 28.78 1.09
N PHE A 560 -47.32 27.57 0.86
CA PHE A 560 -47.30 26.95 -0.48
C PHE A 560 -48.41 25.91 -0.75
N LEU A 561 -49.48 25.90 0.04
CA LEU A 561 -50.69 25.09 -0.19
C LEU A 561 -51.96 25.90 -0.43
N ARG A 562 -51.83 27.09 -1.03
CA ARG A 562 -52.95 27.78 -1.67
C ARG A 562 -52.49 28.39 -2.97
N HIS A 563 -52.47 27.62 -4.06
CA HIS A 563 -52.94 28.08 -5.38
C HIS A 563 -52.95 26.91 -6.36
N ARG A 564 -54.02 26.88 -7.17
CA ARG A 564 -54.30 25.99 -8.31
C ARG A 564 -54.91 24.62 -8.01
N LEU A 565 -56.24 24.62 -7.89
CA LEU A 565 -57.11 23.79 -8.73
C LEU A 565 -58.42 24.57 -8.93
N HIS A 566 -58.50 25.30 -10.04
CA HIS A 566 -59.75 25.73 -10.65
C HIS A 566 -59.70 25.22 -12.08
N VAL A 567 -60.31 24.07 -12.30
CA VAL A 567 -60.70 23.59 -13.63
C VAL A 567 -62.18 23.89 -13.75
N THR A 568 -62.52 24.93 -14.51
CA THR A 568 -63.88 25.18 -15.00
C THR A 568 -64.23 24.15 -16.08
N PRO A 569 -65.43 23.55 -16.05
CA PRO A 569 -65.93 22.75 -17.15
C PRO A 569 -66.81 23.59 -18.08
N THR A 570 -66.60 23.48 -19.39
CA THR A 570 -67.56 23.83 -20.45
C THR A 570 -67.12 23.23 -21.79
N PRO A 571 -68.04 22.99 -22.73
CA PRO A 571 -69.37 22.37 -22.65
C PRO A 571 -69.35 20.91 -23.13
#